data_AF-A0A4P9XWJ2-F1
#
_entry.id   AF-A0A4P9XWJ2-F1
#
_cell.length_a   1.000
_cell.length_b   1.000
_cell.length_c   1.000
_cell.angle_alpha   90.00
_cell.angle_beta   90.00
_cell.angle_gamma   90.00
#
_symmetry.space_group_name_H-M   'P 1'
#
loop_
_entity.id
_entity.type
_entity.pdbx_description
1 polymer ?
#
loop_
_entity_poly.entity_id
_entity_poly.type
_entity_poly.pdbx_seq_one_letter_code
_entity_poly.pdbx_strand_id
1 'polypeptide(L)'
;GWAMSYNQECTAGMYCPYACAPGYYSAQWNPDSTLTSNTMDGGVICEADGSLRKPFPDQPFCQQGLGNARINNLLSQSISACQTVYPGNEEMLIPTVVQSGGSSPLNVLPTSYWQSTSAQYYVNPAGTDSDQCVWGNASMPIGNWSPYVFGAGQGMEDITFVSIRYNPDYERAGRSPATTYNVRIECDDPSKCNGLPC
;
A
#
# COMPACT_ATOMS: atom_id res chain seq x y z
N GLY A 1 -6.69 8.83 -7.85
CA GLY A 1 -5.70 9.54 -8.71
C GLY A 1 -4.80 8.52 -9.37
N TRP A 2 -3.79 8.95 -10.11
CA TRP A 2 -2.76 8.05 -10.64
C TRP A 2 -1.84 7.58 -9.51
N ALA A 3 -1.42 6.32 -9.56
CA ALA A 3 -0.41 5.73 -8.69
C ALA A 3 0.88 5.58 -9.49
N MET A 4 1.36 6.70 -10.03
CA MET A 4 2.52 6.79 -10.91
C MET A 4 3.48 7.83 -10.35
N SER A 5 4.78 7.64 -10.59
CA SER A 5 5.79 8.59 -10.10
C SER A 5 5.51 9.98 -10.65
N TYR A 6 5.88 11.04 -9.93
CA TYR A 6 5.57 12.43 -10.30
C TYR A 6 6.09 12.84 -11.70
N ASN A 7 7.12 12.14 -12.19
CA ASN A 7 7.76 12.33 -13.49
C ASN A 7 7.36 11.26 -14.52
N GLN A 8 6.35 10.44 -14.22
CA GLN A 8 5.88 9.38 -15.09
C GLN A 8 4.51 9.75 -15.67
N GLU A 9 4.46 9.91 -16.98
CA GLU A 9 3.20 10.11 -17.70
C GLU A 9 2.62 8.78 -18.18
N CYS A 10 1.29 8.70 -18.20
CA CYS A 10 0.56 7.59 -18.81
C CYS A 10 0.50 7.83 -20.33
N THR A 11 1.34 7.12 -21.10
CA THR A 11 1.43 7.29 -22.55
C THR A 11 0.93 6.06 -23.31
N ALA A 12 0.68 6.23 -24.61
CA ALA A 12 0.13 5.18 -25.48
C ALA A 12 0.97 3.89 -25.42
N GLY A 13 0.28 2.76 -25.27
CA GLY A 13 0.85 1.43 -25.12
C GLY A 13 1.26 1.07 -23.69
N MET A 14 1.14 1.98 -22.72
CA MET A 14 1.50 1.72 -21.33
C MET A 14 0.32 1.27 -20.48
N TYR A 15 0.60 0.38 -19.53
CA TYR A 15 -0.26 0.17 -18.38
C TYR A 15 -0.02 1.28 -17.35
N CYS A 16 -1.10 1.85 -16.84
CA CYS A 16 -1.11 3.03 -16.01
C CYS A 16 -1.81 2.72 -14.67
N PRO A 17 -1.03 2.50 -13.60
CA PRO A 17 -1.56 2.23 -12.28
C PRO A 17 -2.32 3.42 -11.70
N TYR A 18 -3.41 3.16 -10.98
CA TYR A 18 -4.20 4.16 -10.28
C TYR A 18 -4.40 3.75 -8.81
N ALA A 19 -4.62 4.76 -7.97
CA ALA A 19 -4.86 4.57 -6.55
C ALA A 19 -6.37 4.43 -6.28
N CYS A 20 -6.74 3.33 -5.63
CA CYS A 20 -8.06 3.14 -5.03
C CYS A 20 -8.12 3.75 -3.64
N ALA A 21 -9.33 3.98 -3.13
CA ALA A 21 -9.53 4.48 -1.78
C ALA A 21 -8.98 3.48 -0.74
N PRO A 22 -8.62 3.92 0.48
CA PRO A 22 -8.17 3.03 1.55
C PRO A 22 -9.12 1.84 1.76
N GLY A 23 -8.56 0.63 1.91
CA GLY A 23 -9.33 -0.62 2.01
C GLY A 23 -9.71 -1.27 0.67
N TYR A 24 -9.39 -0.63 -0.46
CA TYR A 24 -9.63 -1.16 -1.81
C TYR A 24 -8.31 -1.36 -2.58
N TYR A 25 -8.31 -2.29 -3.53
CA TYR A 25 -7.21 -2.55 -4.45
C TYR A 25 -7.62 -2.34 -5.90
N SER A 26 -6.64 -2.09 -6.78
CA SER A 26 -6.86 -2.03 -8.23
C SER A 26 -7.22 -3.42 -8.74
N ALA A 27 -8.38 -3.55 -9.39
CA ALA A 27 -8.83 -4.79 -10.04
C ALA A 27 -8.43 -4.84 -11.53
N GLN A 28 -7.46 -4.03 -11.93
CA GLN A 28 -7.00 -3.90 -13.31
C GLN A 28 -5.47 -4.00 -13.36
N TRP A 29 -4.97 -4.80 -14.31
CA TRP A 29 -3.55 -5.02 -14.61
C TRP A 29 -3.45 -5.83 -15.92
N ASN A 30 -2.25 -5.98 -16.48
CA ASN A 30 -2.02 -6.83 -17.65
C ASN A 30 -2.33 -8.31 -17.33
N PRO A 31 -3.26 -8.99 -18.03
CA PRO A 31 -3.60 -10.38 -17.75
C PRO A 31 -2.42 -11.37 -17.86
N ASP A 32 -1.39 -11.00 -18.62
CA ASP A 32 -0.16 -11.79 -18.79
C ASP A 32 0.94 -11.41 -17.78
N SER A 33 0.60 -10.60 -16.77
CA SER A 33 1.52 -10.19 -15.71
C SER A 33 1.69 -11.28 -14.64
N THR A 34 2.96 -11.60 -14.38
CA THR A 34 3.38 -12.58 -13.39
C THR A 34 4.44 -11.97 -12.46
N LEU A 35 4.85 -12.71 -11.44
CA LEU A 35 5.93 -12.27 -10.54
C LEU A 35 7.30 -12.09 -11.24
N THR A 36 7.46 -12.62 -12.46
CA THR A 36 8.73 -12.61 -13.19
C THR A 36 8.64 -11.93 -14.56
N SER A 37 7.45 -11.54 -15.01
CA SER A 37 7.22 -10.91 -16.31
C SER A 37 6.11 -9.87 -16.22
N ASN A 38 6.30 -8.72 -16.87
CA ASN A 38 5.31 -7.63 -16.89
C ASN A 38 4.86 -7.20 -15.48
N THR A 39 5.76 -7.27 -14.48
CA THR A 39 5.48 -6.93 -13.07
C THR A 39 5.05 -5.48 -12.87
N MET A 40 5.44 -4.61 -13.81
CA MET A 40 5.17 -3.17 -13.81
C MET A 40 3.79 -2.82 -14.41
N ASP A 41 3.13 -3.79 -15.04
CA ASP A 41 1.95 -3.53 -15.88
C ASP A 41 0.65 -3.54 -15.07
N GLY A 42 0.56 -2.64 -14.10
CA GLY A 42 -0.64 -2.44 -13.28
C GLY A 42 -1.63 -1.43 -13.85
N GLY A 43 -2.89 -1.52 -13.43
CA GLY A 43 -3.94 -0.56 -13.76
C GLY A 43 -4.54 -0.74 -15.15
N VAL A 44 -4.90 0.38 -15.79
CA VAL A 44 -5.54 0.40 -17.11
C VAL A 44 -4.53 0.53 -18.23
N ILE A 45 -4.85 0.04 -19.42
CA ILE A 45 -4.01 0.25 -20.61
C ILE A 45 -4.40 1.57 -21.28
N CYS A 46 -3.40 2.38 -21.61
CA CYS A 46 -3.53 3.53 -22.51
C CYS A 46 -3.34 3.04 -23.95
N GLU A 47 -4.39 3.11 -24.76
CA GLU A 47 -4.41 2.65 -26.14
C GLU A 47 -3.64 3.62 -27.06
N ALA A 48 -3.39 3.18 -28.30
CA ALA A 48 -2.63 3.96 -29.28
C ALA A 48 -3.25 5.33 -29.61
N ASP A 49 -4.57 5.47 -29.44
CA ASP A 49 -5.33 6.70 -29.64
C ASP A 49 -5.42 7.60 -28.39
N GLY A 50 -4.78 7.19 -27.28
CA GLY A 50 -4.79 7.87 -26.00
C GLY A 50 -6.02 7.58 -25.14
N SER A 51 -6.93 6.68 -25.58
CA SER A 51 -8.05 6.24 -24.76
C SER A 51 -7.61 5.24 -23.69
N LEU A 52 -8.32 5.21 -22.55
CA LEU A 52 -8.04 4.28 -21.47
C LEU A 52 -9.01 3.09 -21.52
N ARG A 53 -8.48 1.87 -21.44
CA ARG A 53 -9.28 0.64 -21.41
C ARG A 53 -8.97 -0.20 -20.18
N LYS A 54 -10.02 -0.83 -19.62
CA LYS A 54 -9.89 -1.87 -18.60
C LYS A 54 -9.39 -3.18 -19.22
N PRO A 55 -8.27 -3.74 -18.74
CA PRO A 55 -7.82 -5.07 -19.14
C PRO A 55 -8.81 -6.18 -18.78
N PHE A 56 -9.57 -6.02 -17.68
CA PHE A 56 -10.68 -6.89 -17.29
C PHE A 56 -12.01 -6.12 -17.41
N PRO A 57 -12.69 -6.17 -18.57
CA PRO A 57 -13.89 -5.35 -18.84
C PRO A 57 -15.03 -5.55 -17.85
N ASP A 58 -15.18 -6.77 -17.34
CA ASP A 58 -16.26 -7.15 -16.42
C ASP A 58 -15.94 -6.86 -14.94
N GLN A 59 -14.70 -6.51 -14.62
CA GLN A 59 -14.30 -6.15 -13.25
C GLN A 59 -14.42 -4.63 -13.02
N PRO A 60 -14.68 -4.18 -11.78
CA PRO A 60 -14.62 -2.76 -11.45
C PRO A 60 -13.18 -2.23 -11.56
N PHE A 61 -12.99 -0.92 -11.44
CA PHE A 61 -11.64 -0.37 -11.26
C PHE A 61 -11.10 -0.71 -9.87
N CYS A 62 -11.91 -0.50 -8.84
CA CYS A 62 -11.51 -0.75 -7.46
C CYS A 62 -12.38 -1.84 -6.85
N GLN A 63 -11.75 -2.84 -6.25
CA GLN A 63 -12.40 -3.92 -5.53
C GLN A 63 -12.04 -3.83 -4.05
N GLN A 64 -13.01 -4.10 -3.18
CA GLN A 64 -12.77 -4.06 -1.74
C GLN A 64 -11.88 -5.24 -1.32
N GLY A 65 -10.89 -4.97 -0.46
CA GLY A 65 -10.13 -6.03 0.22
C GLY A 65 -10.96 -6.74 1.28
N LEU A 66 -10.32 -7.54 2.14
CA LEU A 66 -11.04 -8.33 3.16
C LEU A 66 -11.73 -7.50 4.25
N GLY A 67 -11.37 -6.21 4.40
CA GLY A 67 -12.07 -5.29 5.30
C GLY A 67 -11.91 -5.57 6.80
N ASN A 68 -10.90 -6.35 7.19
CA ASN A 68 -10.68 -6.84 8.55
C ASN A 68 -9.43 -6.28 9.24
N ALA A 69 -8.78 -5.27 8.64
CA ALA A 69 -7.68 -4.52 9.27
C ALA A 69 -7.87 -3.01 9.10
N ARG A 70 -7.41 -2.24 10.08
CA ARG A 70 -7.46 -0.77 10.08
C ARG A 70 -6.26 -0.18 10.81
N ILE A 71 -5.91 1.06 10.49
CA ILE A 71 -5.00 1.88 11.29
C ILE A 71 -5.85 2.79 12.18
N ASN A 72 -5.52 2.82 13.47
CA ASN A 72 -6.06 3.79 14.42
C ASN A 72 -4.93 4.75 14.81
N ASN A 73 -5.10 6.04 14.52
CA ASN A 73 -4.10 7.06 14.85
C ASN A 73 -4.41 7.71 16.20
N LEU A 74 -3.65 7.36 17.22
CA LEU A 74 -3.79 7.93 18.57
C LEU A 74 -2.95 9.20 18.79
N LEU A 75 -2.24 9.67 17.75
CA LEU A 75 -1.37 10.85 17.81
C LEU A 75 -2.19 12.14 17.65
N SER A 76 -1.58 13.25 18.05
CA SER A 76 -2.12 14.61 17.86
C SER A 76 -1.92 15.17 16.44
N GLN A 77 -1.29 14.41 15.55
CA GLN A 77 -1.00 14.79 14.16
C GLN A 77 -1.42 13.66 13.21
N SER A 78 -1.62 13.98 11.93
CA SER A 78 -1.89 12.97 10.90
C SER A 78 -0.70 12.04 10.68
N ILE A 79 -0.96 10.88 10.10
CA ILE A 79 0.06 9.98 9.53
C ILE A 79 -0.36 9.54 8.14
N SER A 80 0.60 9.26 7.26
CA SER A 80 0.36 8.63 5.98
C SER A 80 0.97 7.22 5.93
N ALA A 81 0.14 6.21 5.67
CA ALA A 81 0.57 4.86 5.31
C ALA A 81 0.51 4.72 3.79
N CYS A 82 1.66 4.57 3.15
CA CYS A 82 1.79 4.59 1.70
C CYS A 82 1.94 3.17 1.16
N GLN A 83 0.90 2.65 0.50
CA GLN A 83 0.94 1.31 -0.08
C GLN A 83 1.82 1.32 -1.34
N THR A 84 2.61 0.26 -1.52
CA THR A 84 3.34 0.03 -2.77
C THR A 84 2.39 -0.23 -3.93
N VAL A 85 2.75 0.26 -5.12
CA VAL A 85 2.02 -0.02 -6.36
C VAL A 85 2.48 -1.37 -6.90
N TYR A 86 1.64 -2.39 -6.75
CA TYR A 86 1.98 -3.74 -7.18
C TYR A 86 0.75 -4.52 -7.67
N PRO A 87 0.69 -4.97 -8.94
CA PRO A 87 1.69 -4.76 -10.01
C PRO A 87 1.86 -3.28 -10.35
N GLY A 88 3.08 -2.88 -10.70
CA GLY A 88 3.45 -1.49 -10.88
C GLY A 88 4.92 -1.24 -10.58
N ASN A 89 5.28 0.04 -10.42
CA ASN A 89 6.65 0.48 -10.19
C ASN A 89 7.21 0.21 -8.80
N GLU A 90 6.44 -0.46 -7.94
CA GLU A 90 6.80 -0.81 -6.56
C GLU A 90 7.09 0.42 -5.66
N GLU A 91 6.87 1.64 -6.15
CA GLU A 91 6.92 2.84 -5.34
C GLU A 91 5.71 2.92 -4.41
N MET A 92 5.85 3.66 -3.30
CA MET A 92 4.84 3.79 -2.25
C MET A 92 3.92 4.98 -2.54
N LEU A 93 3.07 4.84 -3.56
CA LEU A 93 2.31 5.96 -4.15
C LEU A 93 0.82 5.96 -3.81
N ILE A 94 0.30 4.94 -3.14
CA ILE A 94 -1.13 4.84 -2.82
C ILE A 94 -1.33 5.25 -1.35
N PRO A 95 -1.80 6.49 -1.08
CA PRO A 95 -1.88 7.02 0.27
C PRO A 95 -3.10 6.51 1.05
N THR A 96 -2.86 6.11 2.29
CA THR A 96 -3.87 6.05 3.35
C THR A 96 -3.51 7.07 4.42
N VAL A 97 -4.23 8.19 4.46
CA VAL A 97 -4.00 9.26 5.44
C VAL A 97 -4.96 9.07 6.61
N VAL A 98 -4.41 9.02 7.82
CA VAL A 98 -5.21 8.91 9.05
C VAL A 98 -5.00 10.18 9.87
N GLN A 99 -6.05 11.00 9.92
CA GLN A 99 -6.04 12.24 10.69
C GLN A 99 -5.87 11.97 12.20
N SER A 100 -5.51 12.99 12.97
CA SER A 100 -5.34 12.88 14.42
C SER A 100 -6.60 12.30 15.09
N GLY A 101 -6.41 11.31 15.97
CA GLY A 101 -7.52 10.60 16.64
C GLY A 101 -8.39 9.74 15.71
N GLY A 102 -8.06 9.68 14.42
CA GLY A 102 -8.87 9.05 13.39
C GLY A 102 -8.60 7.57 13.19
N SER A 103 -9.36 6.98 12.27
CA SER A 103 -9.19 5.59 11.83
C SER A 103 -9.41 5.49 10.32
N SER A 104 -8.67 4.60 9.67
CA SER A 104 -8.86 4.29 8.24
C SER A 104 -8.66 2.80 8.00
N PRO A 105 -9.46 2.17 7.11
CA PRO A 105 -9.22 0.78 6.72
C PRO A 105 -7.83 0.63 6.06
N LEU A 106 -7.19 -0.50 6.32
CA LEU A 106 -6.09 -0.99 5.51
C LEU A 106 -6.64 -1.96 4.47
N ASN A 107 -6.08 -1.91 3.27
CA ASN A 107 -6.35 -2.94 2.29
C ASN A 107 -5.59 -4.23 2.67
N VAL A 108 -6.37 -5.30 2.83
CA VAL A 108 -5.89 -6.67 3.03
C VAL A 108 -6.25 -7.43 1.77
N LEU A 109 -5.22 -7.83 1.03
CA LEU A 109 -5.39 -8.47 -0.27
C LEU A 109 -5.84 -9.93 -0.11
N PRO A 110 -6.91 -10.37 -0.80
CA PRO A 110 -7.28 -11.77 -0.84
C PRO A 110 -6.26 -12.59 -1.64
N THR A 111 -6.23 -13.90 -1.44
CA THR A 111 -5.38 -14.82 -2.22
C THR A 111 -5.67 -14.77 -3.73
N SER A 112 -6.87 -14.33 -4.12
CA SER A 112 -7.27 -14.12 -5.52
C SER A 112 -6.72 -12.84 -6.15
N TYR A 113 -6.12 -11.94 -5.36
CA TYR A 113 -5.43 -10.77 -5.89
C TYR A 113 -4.20 -11.20 -6.69
N TRP A 114 -3.77 -10.35 -7.63
CA TRP A 114 -2.64 -10.57 -8.54
C TRP A 114 -1.49 -11.37 -7.90
N GLN A 115 -1.27 -12.57 -8.46
CA GLN A 115 -0.22 -13.52 -8.05
C GLN A 115 -0.22 -13.88 -6.55
N SER A 116 -1.38 -13.81 -5.89
CA SER A 116 -1.56 -14.09 -4.45
C SER A 116 -0.62 -13.28 -3.55
N THR A 117 -0.32 -12.05 -3.96
CA THR A 117 0.55 -11.14 -3.23
C THR A 117 -0.16 -10.45 -2.06
N SER A 118 0.60 -9.81 -1.19
CA SER A 118 0.11 -9.05 -0.05
C SER A 118 0.36 -7.55 -0.23
N ALA A 119 -0.42 -6.71 0.46
CA ALA A 119 -0.20 -5.28 0.48
C ALA A 119 0.98 -4.96 1.39
N GLN A 120 1.89 -4.11 0.92
CA GLN A 120 2.98 -3.56 1.73
C GLN A 120 2.80 -2.05 1.86
N TYR A 121 3.00 -1.53 3.07
CA TYR A 121 2.86 -0.11 3.38
C TYR A 121 4.14 0.41 4.02
N TYR A 122 4.56 1.58 3.60
CA TYR A 122 5.59 2.35 4.29
C TYR A 122 4.88 3.46 5.06
N VAL A 123 5.00 3.42 6.40
CA VAL A 123 4.25 4.35 7.26
C VAL A 123 5.18 5.45 7.73
N ASN A 124 4.84 6.67 7.28
CA ASN A 124 5.64 7.86 7.48
C ASN A 124 5.50 8.42 8.93
N PRO A 125 6.39 9.34 9.33
CA PRO A 125 6.32 10.03 10.62
C PRO A 125 5.01 10.81 10.85
N ALA A 126 4.78 11.19 12.09
CA ALA A 126 3.67 12.07 12.46
C ALA A 126 3.78 13.43 11.72
N GLY A 127 2.63 14.00 11.36
CA GLY A 127 2.53 15.24 10.60
C GLY A 127 2.61 15.05 9.08
N THR A 128 2.51 13.81 8.58
CA THR A 128 2.51 13.52 7.14
C THR A 128 1.10 13.36 6.58
N ASP A 129 0.97 13.61 5.29
CA ASP A 129 -0.24 13.49 4.49
C ASP A 129 0.10 12.78 3.15
N SER A 130 -0.86 12.73 2.24
CA SER A 130 -0.81 12.07 0.94
C SER A 130 0.38 12.51 0.07
N ASP A 131 0.80 13.77 0.14
CA ASP A 131 1.95 14.30 -0.60
C ASP A 131 3.30 13.69 -0.20
N GLN A 132 3.37 12.99 0.94
CA GLN A 132 4.58 12.27 1.38
C GLN A 132 4.58 10.79 0.96
N CYS A 133 3.56 10.33 0.22
CA CYS A 133 3.57 9.03 -0.44
C CYS A 133 4.27 9.12 -1.79
N VAL A 134 5.59 9.25 -1.72
CA VAL A 134 6.52 9.36 -2.84
C VAL A 134 7.79 8.56 -2.52
N TRP A 135 8.57 8.22 -3.54
CA TRP A 135 9.92 7.71 -3.30
C TRP A 135 10.81 8.78 -2.65
N GLY A 136 11.37 8.46 -1.49
CA GLY A 136 12.16 9.37 -0.68
C GLY A 136 13.67 9.27 -0.94
N ASN A 137 14.45 9.93 -0.10
CA ASN A 137 15.90 9.77 -0.06
C ASN A 137 16.39 9.76 1.40
N ALA A 138 17.64 9.37 1.62
CA ALA A 138 18.21 9.19 2.96
C ALA A 138 18.11 10.42 3.86
N SER A 139 17.95 11.64 3.33
CA SER A 139 17.78 12.86 4.14
C SER A 139 16.36 13.06 4.68
N MET A 140 15.35 12.43 4.07
CA MET A 140 13.94 12.55 4.47
C MET A 140 13.35 11.19 4.91
N PRO A 141 12.73 11.09 6.10
CA PRO A 141 12.18 9.85 6.62
C PRO A 141 10.79 9.50 6.03
N ILE A 142 10.63 9.57 4.71
CA ILE A 142 9.36 9.28 4.02
C ILE A 142 9.54 8.21 2.95
N GLY A 143 8.45 7.57 2.55
CA GLY A 143 8.47 6.54 1.50
C GLY A 143 9.38 5.38 1.89
N ASN A 144 10.31 4.99 1.02
CA ASN A 144 11.25 3.89 1.25
C ASN A 144 12.18 4.14 2.46
N TRP A 145 12.25 5.37 2.97
CA TRP A 145 13.00 5.75 4.16
C TRP A 145 12.10 6.00 5.38
N SER A 146 10.82 5.63 5.32
CA SER A 146 9.88 5.74 6.45
C SER A 146 10.32 4.86 7.64
N PRO A 147 9.90 5.16 8.88
CA PRO A 147 10.27 4.36 10.06
C PRO A 147 9.73 2.94 10.06
N TYR A 148 8.55 2.71 9.47
CA TYR A 148 7.83 1.46 9.55
C TYR A 148 7.48 0.88 8.20
N VAL A 149 7.52 -0.45 8.13
CA VAL A 149 6.90 -1.22 7.04
C VAL A 149 5.84 -2.13 7.63
N PHE A 150 4.61 -2.01 7.13
CA PHE A 150 3.50 -2.92 7.44
C PHE A 150 3.25 -3.85 6.26
N GLY A 151 2.82 -5.08 6.54
CA GLY A 151 2.36 -6.02 5.52
C GLY A 151 1.00 -6.59 5.90
N ALA A 152 0.10 -6.73 4.94
CA ALA A 152 -1.22 -7.32 5.16
C ALA A 152 -1.72 -8.12 3.95
N GLY A 153 -2.13 -9.37 4.19
CA GLY A 153 -2.67 -10.23 3.13
C GLY A 153 -3.30 -11.50 3.68
N GLN A 154 -4.15 -12.12 2.86
CA GLN A 154 -4.71 -13.43 3.14
C GLN A 154 -3.68 -14.52 2.78
N GLY A 155 -3.46 -15.45 3.69
CA GLY A 155 -2.64 -16.64 3.46
C GLY A 155 -3.49 -17.90 3.38
N MET A 156 -2.89 -19.02 3.77
CA MET A 156 -3.56 -20.33 3.80
C MET A 156 -4.78 -20.33 4.72
N GLU A 157 -5.76 -21.17 4.40
CA GLU A 157 -6.97 -21.38 5.23
C GLU A 157 -7.75 -20.09 5.52
N ASP A 158 -7.72 -19.13 4.58
CA ASP A 158 -8.36 -17.81 4.68
C ASP A 158 -7.88 -16.95 5.87
N ILE A 159 -6.76 -17.31 6.49
CA ILE A 159 -6.17 -16.57 7.61
C ILE A 159 -5.59 -15.25 7.09
N THR A 160 -5.92 -14.14 7.75
CA THR A 160 -5.28 -12.85 7.49
C THR A 160 -4.00 -12.72 8.30
N PHE A 161 -2.89 -12.46 7.61
CA PHE A 161 -1.61 -12.17 8.20
C PHE A 161 -1.37 -10.66 8.18
N VAL A 162 -1.00 -10.10 9.33
CA VAL A 162 -0.58 -8.72 9.49
C VAL A 162 0.81 -8.72 10.11
N SER A 163 1.69 -7.86 9.62
CA SER A 163 3.06 -7.72 10.13
C SER A 163 3.42 -6.26 10.28
N ILE A 164 4.24 -5.96 11.29
CA ILE A 164 4.85 -4.66 11.51
C ILE A 164 6.32 -4.89 11.77
N ARG A 165 7.17 -4.11 11.09
CA ARG A 165 8.61 -4.08 11.36
C ARG A 165 9.14 -2.66 11.25
N TYR A 166 10.24 -2.41 11.94
CA TYR A 166 11.08 -1.25 11.64
C TYR A 166 11.66 -1.39 10.24
N ASN A 167 11.72 -0.28 9.52
CA ASN A 167 12.34 -0.23 8.22
C ASN A 167 13.87 -0.19 8.36
N PRO A 168 14.61 -1.17 7.83
CA PRO A 168 16.07 -1.16 7.89
C PRO A 168 16.71 0.07 7.24
N ASP A 169 16.08 0.67 6.21
CA ASP A 169 16.60 1.89 5.58
C ASP A 169 16.55 3.11 6.50
N TYR A 170 15.53 3.20 7.35
CA TYR A 170 15.45 4.25 8.36
C TYR A 170 16.65 4.19 9.31
N GLU A 171 17.03 2.99 9.76
CA GLU A 171 18.19 2.76 10.61
C GLU A 171 19.51 2.98 9.88
N ARG A 172 19.61 2.53 8.61
CA ARG A 172 20.78 2.78 7.75
C ARG A 172 21.05 4.27 7.52
N ALA A 173 20.01 5.10 7.54
CA ALA A 173 20.14 6.56 7.50
C ALA A 173 20.62 7.18 8.83
N GLY A 174 20.97 6.37 9.84
CA GLY A 174 21.42 6.82 11.15
C GLY A 174 20.30 7.27 12.09
N ARG A 175 19.04 6.93 11.78
CA ARG A 175 17.89 7.28 12.62
C ARG A 175 17.54 6.13 13.55
N SER A 176 17.24 6.43 14.81
CA SER A 176 16.80 5.41 15.76
C SER A 176 15.29 5.28 15.74
N PRO A 177 14.71 4.08 15.65
CA PRO A 177 13.27 3.93 15.76
C PRO A 177 12.69 4.34 17.12
N ALA A 178 13.53 4.44 18.16
CA ALA A 178 13.14 4.97 19.46
C ALA A 178 12.76 6.47 19.42
N THR A 179 13.09 7.19 18.35
CA THR A 179 12.74 8.61 18.18
C THR A 179 11.46 8.83 17.38
N THR A 180 10.78 7.77 16.94
CA THR A 180 9.45 7.86 16.31
C THR A 180 8.34 7.45 17.28
N TYR A 181 7.08 7.62 16.89
CA TYR A 181 5.92 7.16 17.65
C TYR A 181 5.84 5.63 17.70
N ASN A 182 5.31 5.06 18.78
CA ASN A 182 5.14 3.61 18.91
C ASN A 182 3.94 3.09 18.11
N VAL A 183 4.03 1.84 17.68
CA VAL A 183 2.94 1.11 17.02
C VAL A 183 2.78 -0.26 17.68
N ARG A 184 1.53 -0.73 17.81
CA ARG A 184 1.19 -2.06 18.29
C ARG A 184 0.09 -2.66 17.42
N ILE A 185 -0.01 -3.99 17.38
CA ILE A 185 -1.12 -4.68 16.73
C ILE A 185 -2.12 -5.07 17.83
N GLU A 186 -3.38 -4.67 17.66
CA GLU A 186 -4.46 -5.05 18.56
C GLU A 186 -5.47 -5.92 17.82
N CYS A 187 -5.97 -6.95 18.51
CA CYS A 187 -7.06 -7.77 18.03
C CYS A 187 -8.35 -7.34 18.72
N ASP A 188 -9.35 -6.92 17.92
CA ASP A 188 -10.66 -6.54 18.44
C ASP A 188 -11.36 -7.71 19.16
N ASP A 189 -11.13 -8.95 18.69
CA ASP A 189 -11.66 -10.19 19.26
C ASP A 189 -10.52 -11.19 19.50
N PRO A 190 -9.93 -11.25 20.71
CA PRO A 190 -8.78 -12.10 21.01
C PRO A 190 -8.97 -13.59 20.69
N SER A 191 -10.21 -14.07 20.62
CA SER A 191 -10.51 -15.47 20.25
C SER A 191 -10.25 -15.79 18.78
N LYS A 192 -10.09 -14.75 17.93
CA LYS A 192 -9.90 -14.86 16.48
C LYS A 192 -8.48 -14.53 16.03
N CYS A 193 -7.57 -14.22 16.96
CA CYS A 193 -6.20 -13.87 16.64
C CYS A 193 -5.22 -14.80 17.33
N ASN A 194 -4.20 -15.23 16.57
CA ASN A 194 -3.06 -15.97 17.08
C ASN A 194 -1.85 -15.04 17.19
N GLY A 195 -1.03 -15.20 18.23
CA GLY A 195 0.24 -14.48 18.37
C GLY A 195 0.15 -13.03 18.88
N LEU A 196 -0.96 -12.64 19.52
CA LEU A 196 -1.15 -11.31 20.11
C LEU A 196 -1.42 -11.42 21.63
N PRO A 197 -1.15 -10.37 22.44
CA PRO A 197 -0.65 -9.04 22.03
C PRO A 197 0.83 -9.04 21.62
N CYS A 198 1.17 -8.19 20.64
CA CYS A 198 2.54 -7.84 20.24
C CYS A 198 2.71 -6.32 20.28
#